data_AF-A0A1H7DUC7-F1
#
_entry.id   AF-A0A1H7DUC7-F1
#
_cell.length_a   1.000
_cell.length_b   1.000
_cell.length_c   1.000
_cell.angle_alpha   90.00
_cell.angle_beta   90.00
_cell.angle_gamma   90.00
#
_symmetry.space_group_name_H-M   'P 1'
#
loop_
_entity.id
_entity.type
_entity.pdbx_description
1 polymer ?
#
loop_
_entity_poly.entity_id
_entity_poly.type
_entity_poly.pdbx_seq_one_letter_code
_entity_poly.pdbx_strand_id
1 'polypeptide(L)'
;MTVTRGLIIADPWIGHILDGRKDWEMRSQATSVRGWFGLIRKGSGTVVGLARLVDCGRALDQAEMIANFDHHRIPVDMIRRGEIAKWVVPWKLANVISLARPVQYEHKAGAVTWVTLSPDVSQKLSGYIALQDQSNDMLPPPSRSIDHSKPLSTASDQAGDAVRRTAAGAGKASQLPEGKHKVLGQSVLSGGNIRNNHIKLSPLMHAFPREVIGGSNKAEAAPRDLTIDWGGPETAKTDIDGTKSIFRARGWVRRFFATSGARENDVVIFTETGPYRISVRLERRKPEL
;
A
#
# COMPACT_ATOMS: atom_id res chain seq x y z
N MET A 1 -20.49 11.55 10.24
CA MET A 1 -19.36 11.51 9.28
C MET A 1 -19.46 10.21 8.48
N THR A 2 -19.06 10.17 7.20
CA THR A 2 -19.35 9.01 6.32
C THR A 2 -18.10 8.19 5.99
N VAL A 3 -18.15 6.87 6.20
CA VAL A 3 -17.05 5.93 5.92
C VAL A 3 -17.27 5.21 4.60
N THR A 4 -16.82 5.79 3.48
CA THR A 4 -17.12 5.27 2.13
C THR A 4 -16.11 4.26 1.58
N ARG A 5 -14.97 4.06 2.28
CA ARG A 5 -13.86 3.22 1.81
C ARG A 5 -13.25 2.38 2.94
N GLY A 6 -12.73 1.22 2.57
CA GLY A 6 -11.92 0.37 3.44
C GLY A 6 -10.53 0.14 2.84
N LEU A 7 -9.52 0.01 3.69
CA LEU A 7 -8.13 -0.25 3.32
C LEU A 7 -7.73 -1.66 3.74
N ILE A 8 -7.26 -2.47 2.80
CA ILE A 8 -6.78 -3.83 3.08
C ILE A 8 -5.35 -3.76 3.61
N ILE A 9 -5.13 -4.35 4.79
CA ILE A 9 -3.82 -4.39 5.46
C ILE A 9 -3.56 -5.84 5.91
N ALA A 10 -2.35 -6.34 5.66
CA ALA A 10 -1.94 -7.68 6.08
C ALA A 10 -1.47 -7.68 7.54
N ASP A 11 -1.58 -8.83 8.21
CA ASP A 11 -0.83 -9.06 9.46
C ASP A 11 0.68 -9.16 9.16
N PRO A 12 1.58 -8.81 10.11
CA PRO A 12 1.27 -8.33 11.46
C PRO A 12 0.84 -6.84 11.51
N TRP A 13 0.97 -6.10 10.40
CA TRP A 13 0.85 -4.65 10.36
C TRP A 13 -0.51 -4.12 10.83
N ILE A 14 -1.61 -4.80 10.46
CA ILE A 14 -2.95 -4.40 10.93
C ILE A 14 -3.12 -4.61 12.43
N GLY A 15 -2.56 -5.68 12.99
CA GLY A 15 -2.54 -5.92 14.43
C GLY A 15 -1.86 -4.78 15.18
N HIS A 16 -0.70 -4.31 14.71
CA HIS A 16 -0.02 -3.16 15.32
C HIS A 16 -0.84 -1.87 15.30
N ILE A 17 -1.65 -1.63 14.26
CA ILE A 17 -2.56 -0.47 14.21
C ILE A 17 -3.68 -0.62 15.24
N LEU A 18 -4.36 -1.78 15.24
CA LEU A 18 -5.50 -2.06 16.13
C LEU A 18 -5.11 -2.11 17.62
N ASP A 19 -3.88 -2.51 17.93
CA ASP A 19 -3.27 -2.50 19.26
C ASP A 19 -2.73 -1.11 19.68
N GLY A 20 -2.80 -0.10 18.81
CA GLY A 20 -2.27 1.25 19.08
C GLY A 20 -0.73 1.35 19.09
N ARG A 21 -0.02 0.34 18.57
CA ARG A 21 1.47 0.29 18.51
C ARG A 21 2.05 0.93 17.24
N LYS A 22 1.21 1.32 16.28
CA LYS A 22 1.57 1.83 14.95
C LYS A 22 0.55 2.86 14.48
N ASP A 23 1.00 4.08 14.21
CA ASP A 23 0.18 5.18 13.71
C ASP A 23 0.49 5.52 12.24
N TRP A 24 1.57 4.99 11.64
CA TRP A 24 1.87 5.17 10.21
C TRP A 24 1.64 3.89 9.41
N GLU A 25 0.73 3.91 8.45
CA GLU A 25 0.61 2.84 7.45
C GLU A 25 1.55 3.13 6.26
N MET A 26 2.50 2.24 6.00
CA MET A 26 3.55 2.46 5.00
C MET A 26 3.09 1.96 3.64
N ARG A 27 3.04 2.86 2.65
CA ARG A 27 2.56 2.58 1.30
C ARG A 27 3.60 2.94 0.25
N SER A 28 3.37 2.46 -0.97
CA SER A 28 4.20 2.82 -2.13
C SER A 28 3.86 4.20 -2.68
N GLN A 29 2.59 4.62 -2.60
CA GLN A 29 2.15 5.92 -3.12
C GLN A 29 1.78 6.89 -2.01
N ALA A 30 1.94 8.17 -2.30
CA ALA A 30 1.21 9.22 -1.60
C ALA A 30 -0.29 9.12 -1.88
N THR A 31 -1.11 9.68 -0.97
CA THR A 31 -2.56 9.74 -1.13
C THR A 31 -3.12 11.12 -0.79
N SER A 32 -4.07 11.57 -1.59
CA SER A 32 -4.92 12.74 -1.33
C SER A 32 -6.16 12.41 -0.48
N VAL A 33 -6.46 11.13 -0.24
CA VAL A 33 -7.55 10.70 0.65
C VAL A 33 -7.29 11.24 2.07
N ARG A 34 -8.33 11.75 2.72
CA ARG A 34 -8.34 12.20 4.12
C ARG A 34 -9.66 11.83 4.78
N GLY A 35 -9.67 11.76 6.11
CA GLY A 35 -10.86 11.43 6.90
C GLY A 35 -10.97 9.94 7.23
N TRP A 36 -12.17 9.52 7.60
CA TRP A 36 -12.44 8.17 8.14
C TRP A 36 -12.45 7.08 7.07
N PHE A 37 -11.86 5.93 7.40
CA PHE A 37 -11.88 4.72 6.58
C PHE A 37 -11.92 3.44 7.44
N GLY A 38 -12.43 2.36 6.84
CA GLY A 38 -12.43 1.03 7.46
C GLY A 38 -11.07 0.33 7.38
N LEU A 39 -10.63 -0.28 8.47
CA LEU A 39 -9.48 -1.18 8.50
C LEU A 39 -9.95 -2.61 8.18
N ILE A 40 -9.40 -3.23 7.15
CA ILE A 40 -9.76 -4.58 6.71
C ILE A 40 -8.54 -5.49 6.83
N ARG A 41 -8.64 -6.54 7.64
CA ARG A 41 -7.61 -7.59 7.71
C ARG A 41 -7.61 -8.36 6.38
N LYS A 42 -6.45 -8.50 5.73
CA LYS A 42 -6.32 -9.23 4.47
C LYS A 42 -6.90 -10.65 4.60
N GLY A 43 -7.84 -10.99 3.71
CA GLY A 43 -8.52 -12.29 3.70
C GLY A 43 -9.73 -12.43 4.64
N SER A 44 -10.04 -11.44 5.49
CA SER A 44 -11.11 -11.56 6.50
C SER A 44 -12.54 -11.32 5.99
N GLY A 45 -12.72 -10.76 4.79
CA GLY A 45 -14.04 -10.35 4.27
C GLY A 45 -14.77 -9.29 5.13
N THR A 46 -14.10 -8.70 6.12
CA THR A 46 -14.73 -7.88 7.16
C THR A 46 -13.91 -6.63 7.46
N VAL A 47 -14.60 -5.54 7.77
CA VAL A 47 -14.03 -4.36 8.42
C VAL A 47 -13.90 -4.68 9.91
N VAL A 48 -12.67 -4.68 10.41
CA VAL A 48 -12.30 -5.05 11.78
C VAL A 48 -11.96 -3.84 12.67
N GLY A 49 -11.85 -2.66 12.06
CA GLY A 49 -11.53 -1.42 12.74
C GLY A 49 -11.89 -0.20 11.90
N LEU A 50 -11.71 0.98 12.49
CA LEU A 50 -11.79 2.28 11.84
C LEU A 50 -10.52 3.07 12.17
N ALA A 51 -10.14 3.97 11.27
CA ALA A 51 -9.12 4.98 11.54
C ALA A 51 -9.39 6.24 10.72
N ARG A 52 -8.78 7.35 11.11
CA ARG A 52 -8.80 8.61 10.37
C ARG A 52 -7.45 8.84 9.71
N LEU A 53 -7.40 8.91 8.39
CA LEU A 53 -6.18 9.30 7.67
C LEU A 53 -6.07 10.83 7.73
N VAL A 54 -5.14 11.32 8.55
CA VAL A 54 -4.97 12.75 8.84
C VAL A 54 -3.92 13.41 7.96
N ASP A 55 -2.87 12.68 7.59
CA ASP A 55 -1.78 13.22 6.78
C ASP A 55 -1.09 12.13 5.93
N CYS A 56 -0.32 12.55 4.93
CA CYS A 56 0.51 11.70 4.10
C CYS A 56 1.88 12.36 3.95
N GLY A 57 2.91 11.76 4.54
CA GLY A 57 4.29 12.24 4.39
C GLY A 57 4.83 12.03 2.98
N ARG A 58 6.05 12.53 2.75
CA ARG A 58 6.86 12.20 1.58
C ARG A 58 7.47 10.79 1.69
N ALA A 59 8.05 10.30 0.60
CA ALA A 59 8.95 9.15 0.65
C ALA A 59 10.08 9.42 1.64
N LEU A 60 10.36 8.41 2.47
CA LEU A 60 11.45 8.38 3.43
C LEU A 60 12.65 7.62 2.85
N ASP A 61 13.86 8.11 3.12
CA ASP A 61 15.07 7.33 2.87
C ASP A 61 15.30 6.25 3.94
N GLN A 62 16.37 5.46 3.81
CA GLN A 62 16.64 4.36 4.72
C GLN A 62 16.96 4.81 6.15
N ALA A 63 17.64 5.95 6.33
CA ALA A 63 17.95 6.49 7.64
C ALA A 63 16.68 7.05 8.31
N GLU A 64 15.83 7.72 7.54
CA GLU A 64 14.53 8.22 8.00
C GLU A 64 13.57 7.07 8.37
N MET A 65 13.56 5.99 7.61
CA MET A 65 12.83 4.76 7.96
C MET A 65 13.35 4.13 9.27
N ILE A 66 14.65 4.15 9.54
CA ILE A 66 15.18 3.64 10.81
C ILE A 66 14.82 4.58 11.97
N ALA A 67 14.94 5.90 11.77
CA ALA A 67 14.66 6.90 12.80
C ALA A 67 13.19 6.97 13.21
N ASN A 68 12.25 6.60 12.32
CA ASN A 68 10.81 6.63 12.59
C ASN A 68 10.25 5.23 12.95
N PHE A 69 11.10 4.31 13.39
CA PHE A 69 10.74 2.93 13.75
C PHE A 69 9.48 2.83 14.61
N ASP A 70 9.34 3.68 15.64
CA ASP A 70 8.23 3.59 16.58
C ASP A 70 6.86 3.87 15.93
N HIS A 71 6.81 4.68 14.87
CA HIS A 71 5.58 5.00 14.15
C HIS A 71 5.07 3.85 13.26
N HIS A 72 5.98 3.11 12.62
CA HIS A 72 5.60 2.08 11.63
C HIS A 72 5.94 0.63 12.03
N ARG A 73 6.75 0.41 13.07
CA ARG A 73 7.16 -0.88 13.66
C ARG A 73 7.78 -1.90 12.68
N ILE A 74 8.41 -1.43 11.60
CA ILE A 74 9.08 -2.32 10.63
C ILE A 74 10.51 -2.60 11.14
N PRO A 75 10.94 -3.87 11.31
CA PRO A 75 12.26 -4.19 11.84
C PRO A 75 13.41 -3.56 11.05
N VAL A 76 14.42 -3.04 11.75
CA VAL A 76 15.58 -2.36 11.16
C VAL A 76 16.31 -3.24 10.13
N ASP A 77 16.44 -4.55 10.38
CA ASP A 77 17.11 -5.44 9.43
C ASP A 77 16.31 -5.69 8.16
N MET A 78 14.97 -5.66 8.23
CA MET A 78 14.09 -5.73 7.06
C MET A 78 14.22 -4.47 6.19
N ILE A 79 14.42 -3.31 6.82
CA ILE A 79 14.75 -2.03 6.16
C ILE A 79 16.14 -2.09 5.51
N ARG A 80 17.15 -2.61 6.24
CA ARG A 80 18.53 -2.74 5.75
C ARG A 80 18.67 -3.70 4.57
N ARG A 81 17.92 -4.81 4.57
CA ARG A 81 17.90 -5.81 3.49
C ARG A 81 17.04 -5.40 2.28
N GLY A 82 16.38 -4.24 2.32
CA GLY A 82 15.60 -3.69 1.21
C GLY A 82 14.24 -4.36 0.97
N GLU A 83 13.80 -5.27 1.85
CA GLU A 83 12.54 -5.99 1.74
C GLU A 83 11.33 -5.05 1.65
N ILE A 84 11.41 -3.87 2.27
CA ILE A 84 10.36 -2.84 2.24
C ILE A 84 10.64 -1.67 1.28
N ALA A 85 11.65 -1.70 0.40
CA ALA A 85 12.07 -0.54 -0.42
C ALA A 85 10.96 0.10 -1.29
N LYS A 86 9.89 -0.65 -1.52
CA LYS A 86 8.65 -0.18 -2.14
C LYS A 86 7.79 0.70 -1.21
N TRP A 87 7.67 0.37 0.07
CA TRP A 87 6.74 0.96 1.04
C TRP A 87 7.42 1.98 1.95
N VAL A 88 7.70 3.16 1.41
CA VAL A 88 8.45 4.24 2.09
C VAL A 88 7.63 5.51 2.31
N VAL A 89 6.35 5.54 1.90
CA VAL A 89 5.48 6.72 2.05
C VAL A 89 4.54 6.50 3.25
N PRO A 90 4.64 7.29 4.33
CA PRO A 90 3.83 7.11 5.53
C PRO A 90 2.46 7.78 5.38
N TRP A 91 1.39 7.00 5.50
CA TRP A 91 0.03 7.51 5.71
C TRP A 91 -0.21 7.59 7.20
N LYS A 92 -0.31 8.80 7.74
CA LYS A 92 -0.44 9.05 9.18
C LYS A 92 -1.90 8.89 9.61
N LEU A 93 -2.12 8.04 10.60
CA LEU A 93 -3.40 7.64 11.12
C LEU A 93 -3.65 8.29 12.48
N ALA A 94 -4.91 8.56 12.79
CA ALA A 94 -5.38 8.98 14.10
C ALA A 94 -6.71 8.30 14.43
N ASN A 95 -7.13 8.38 15.69
CA ASN A 95 -8.44 7.93 16.16
C ASN A 95 -8.78 6.49 15.73
N VAL A 96 -7.86 5.56 15.99
CA VAL A 96 -8.10 4.13 15.71
C VAL A 96 -9.17 3.59 16.65
N ILE A 97 -10.16 2.90 16.09
CA ILE A 97 -11.22 2.20 16.82
C ILE A 97 -11.19 0.73 16.39
N SER A 98 -10.97 -0.19 17.33
CA SER A 98 -11.06 -1.63 17.09
C SER A 98 -12.51 -2.09 17.27
N LEU A 99 -13.09 -2.76 16.27
CA LEU A 99 -14.51 -3.16 16.31
C LEU A 99 -14.68 -4.49 17.05
N ALA A 100 -15.37 -4.47 18.20
CA ALA A 100 -15.74 -5.68 18.94
C ALA A 100 -16.61 -6.67 18.12
N ARG A 101 -17.33 -6.17 17.12
CA ARG A 101 -18.09 -6.96 16.14
C ARG A 101 -17.72 -6.52 14.73
N PRO A 102 -16.87 -7.28 14.00
CA PRO A 102 -16.50 -6.95 12.62
C PRO A 102 -17.71 -6.84 11.68
N VAL A 103 -17.63 -5.93 10.71
CA VAL A 103 -18.71 -5.67 9.75
C VAL A 103 -18.35 -6.30 8.41
N GLN A 104 -19.15 -7.27 7.93
CA GLN A 104 -18.96 -7.86 6.61
C GLN A 104 -19.13 -6.82 5.50
N TYR A 105 -18.36 -6.96 4.42
CA TYR A 105 -18.49 -6.13 3.21
C TYR A 105 -18.35 -7.00 1.95
N GLU A 106 -18.93 -6.55 0.85
CA GLU A 106 -18.81 -7.24 -0.44
C GLU A 106 -17.45 -6.92 -1.09
N HIS A 107 -16.60 -7.93 -1.27
CA HIS A 107 -15.32 -7.78 -1.93
C HIS A 107 -15.47 -7.91 -3.45
N LYS A 108 -15.47 -6.77 -4.16
CA LYS A 108 -15.47 -6.76 -5.63
C LYS A 108 -14.18 -7.36 -6.18
N ALA A 109 -14.31 -8.25 -7.17
CA ALA A 109 -13.18 -8.92 -7.79
C ALA A 109 -12.14 -7.91 -8.32
N GLY A 110 -10.85 -8.14 -8.00
CA GLY A 110 -9.74 -7.32 -8.46
C GLY A 110 -9.30 -6.18 -7.51
N ALA A 111 -10.03 -5.89 -6.43
CA ALA A 111 -9.67 -4.81 -5.50
C ALA A 111 -8.49 -5.17 -4.57
N VAL A 112 -7.30 -4.60 -4.82
CA VAL A 112 -6.04 -4.98 -4.15
C VAL A 112 -5.67 -4.09 -2.95
N THR A 113 -6.13 -2.84 -2.91
CA THR A 113 -5.70 -1.83 -1.91
C THR A 113 -6.88 -1.18 -1.19
N TRP A 114 -7.59 -0.29 -1.89
CA TRP A 114 -8.82 0.37 -1.44
C TRP A 114 -10.05 -0.35 -1.97
N VAL A 115 -11.01 -0.60 -1.09
CA VAL A 115 -12.37 -1.07 -1.46
C VAL A 115 -13.37 0.06 -1.25
N THR A 116 -14.36 0.18 -2.13
CA THR A 116 -15.54 1.03 -1.92
C THR A 116 -16.56 0.26 -1.10
N LEU A 117 -17.06 0.87 -0.03
CA LEU A 117 -18.06 0.25 0.85
C LEU A 117 -19.47 0.60 0.37
N SER A 118 -20.44 -0.31 0.58
CA SER A 118 -21.85 -0.04 0.28
C SER A 118 -22.44 1.00 1.25
N PRO A 119 -23.59 1.64 0.90
CA PRO A 119 -24.28 2.56 1.82
C PRO A 119 -24.55 1.93 3.20
N ASP A 120 -25.07 0.70 3.23
CA ASP A 120 -25.42 0.00 4.48
C ASP A 120 -24.20 -0.26 5.39
N VAL A 121 -23.06 -0.66 4.79
CA VAL A 121 -21.80 -0.81 5.52
C VAL A 121 -21.31 0.54 6.01
N SER A 122 -21.38 1.58 5.16
CA SER A 122 -21.00 2.95 5.52
C SER A 122 -21.84 3.47 6.70
N GLN A 123 -23.14 3.20 6.72
CA GLN A 123 -24.06 3.58 7.81
C GLN A 123 -23.72 2.87 9.12
N LYS A 124 -23.52 1.54 9.09
CA LYS A 124 -23.11 0.75 10.27
C LYS A 124 -21.80 1.27 10.86
N LEU A 125 -20.81 1.56 10.02
CA LEU A 125 -19.52 2.10 10.45
C LEU A 125 -19.62 3.53 11.01
N SER A 126 -20.50 4.36 10.45
CA SER A 126 -20.75 5.71 10.96
C SER A 126 -21.37 5.70 12.37
N GLY A 127 -22.17 4.68 12.71
CA GLY A 127 -22.70 4.48 14.05
C GLY A 127 -21.62 4.23 15.10
N TYR A 128 -20.59 3.44 14.79
CA TYR A 128 -19.45 3.22 15.69
C TYR A 128 -18.67 4.51 15.98
N ILE A 129 -18.52 5.40 15.00
CA ILE A 129 -17.88 6.71 15.20
C ILE A 129 -18.71 7.57 16.18
N ALA A 130 -20.02 7.65 15.96
CA ALA A 130 -20.91 8.46 16.81
C ALA A 130 -20.93 7.99 18.28
N LEU A 131 -20.90 6.66 18.50
CA LEU A 131 -20.79 6.08 19.85
C LEU A 131 -19.44 6.39 20.49
N GLN A 132 -18.35 6.34 19.72
CA GLN A 132 -17.02 6.68 20.23
C GLN A 132 -16.93 8.16 20.62
N ASP A 133 -17.41 9.07 19.77
CA ASP A 133 -17.42 10.51 20.05
C ASP A 133 -18.22 10.82 21.33
N GLN A 134 -19.43 10.25 21.48
CA GLN A 134 -20.24 10.38 22.70
C GLN A 134 -19.53 9.85 23.96
N SER A 135 -18.86 8.70 23.87
CA SER A 135 -18.10 8.14 25.00
C SER A 135 -16.92 9.01 25.42
N ASN A 136 -16.35 9.77 24.47
CA ASN A 136 -15.17 10.60 24.67
C ASN A 136 -15.54 12.01 25.18
N ASP A 137 -16.77 12.49 24.93
CA ASP A 137 -17.33 13.69 25.57
C ASP A 137 -17.79 13.44 27.02
N MET A 138 -18.13 12.18 27.37
CA MET A 138 -18.50 11.80 28.75
C MET A 138 -17.32 11.47 29.67
N LEU A 139 -16.09 11.48 29.16
CA LEU A 139 -14.87 11.22 29.94
C LEU A 139 -13.95 12.45 29.90
N PRO A 140 -13.35 12.88 31.02
CA PRO A 140 -12.34 13.93 30.98
C PRO A 140 -11.14 13.49 30.11
N PRO A 141 -10.46 14.43 29.44
CA PRO A 141 -9.45 14.10 28.44
C PRO A 141 -8.35 13.22 29.04
N PRO A 142 -8.01 12.07 28.40
CA PRO A 142 -6.99 11.18 28.95
C PRO A 142 -5.63 11.85 28.85
N SER A 143 -5.01 12.11 30.01
CA SER A 143 -3.58 12.44 30.14
C SER A 143 -2.75 11.24 29.69
N ARG A 144 -2.53 11.10 28.37
CA ARG A 144 -1.77 9.99 27.78
C ARG A 144 -0.26 10.22 27.93
N SER A 145 0.27 9.86 29.09
CA SER A 145 1.67 9.45 29.19
C SER A 145 1.87 8.11 28.46
N ILE A 146 3.01 7.96 27.79
CA ILE A 146 3.39 6.69 27.16
C ILE A 146 3.84 5.75 28.29
N ASP A 147 3.16 4.61 28.44
CA ASP A 147 3.58 3.58 29.39
C ASP A 147 4.73 2.75 28.81
N HIS A 148 5.96 3.12 29.20
CA HIS A 148 7.18 2.40 28.85
C HIS A 148 7.42 1.13 29.69
N SER A 149 6.55 0.80 30.66
CA SER A 149 6.83 -0.22 31.68
C SER A 149 6.41 -1.65 31.34
N LYS A 150 5.84 -1.91 30.16
CA LYS A 150 5.52 -3.28 29.71
C LYS A 150 6.76 -3.98 29.11
N PRO A 151 7.36 -4.98 29.78
CA PRO A 151 8.46 -5.73 29.23
C PRO A 151 8.02 -6.58 28.04
N LEU A 152 8.95 -6.82 27.13
CA LEU A 152 8.81 -7.74 26.01
C LEU A 152 8.85 -9.18 26.53
N SER A 153 7.70 -9.85 26.64
CA SER A 153 7.68 -11.29 26.94
C SER A 153 8.29 -12.10 25.80
N THR A 154 9.56 -12.46 25.96
CA THR A 154 10.20 -13.54 25.22
C THR A 154 9.60 -14.87 25.63
N ALA A 155 9.07 -15.63 24.67
CA ALA A 155 8.63 -17.00 24.89
C ALA A 155 9.14 -17.90 23.75
N SER A 156 10.16 -18.70 24.06
CA SER A 156 10.67 -19.78 23.23
C SER A 156 11.03 -20.96 24.15
N ASP A 157 10.69 -22.16 23.69
CA ASP A 157 10.92 -23.49 24.33
C ASP A 157 10.13 -23.79 25.63
N GLN A 158 9.65 -25.00 25.95
CA GLN A 158 9.35 -26.29 25.25
C GLN A 158 8.54 -27.15 26.28
N ALA A 159 7.76 -28.21 26.01
CA ALA A 159 7.20 -28.89 24.82
C ALA A 159 5.95 -29.73 25.28
N GLY A 160 5.19 -30.40 24.39
CA GLY A 160 4.08 -31.29 24.82
C GLY A 160 3.14 -31.81 23.72
N ASP A 161 3.37 -33.04 23.28
CA ASP A 161 2.87 -33.80 22.12
C ASP A 161 1.34 -34.00 21.87
N ALA A 162 1.04 -34.42 20.63
CA ALA A 162 -0.05 -35.30 20.16
C ALA A 162 -1.56 -34.93 20.24
N VAL A 163 -2.13 -34.49 19.09
CA VAL A 163 -3.30 -35.13 18.45
C VAL A 163 -3.15 -35.10 16.90
N ARG A 164 -3.53 -36.19 16.22
CA ARG A 164 -3.31 -36.45 14.78
C ARG A 164 -4.64 -36.54 14.00
N ARG A 165 -4.61 -36.13 12.71
CA ARG A 165 -5.66 -36.25 11.65
C ARG A 165 -6.69 -35.09 11.67
N THR A 166 -7.22 -34.58 10.56
CA THR A 166 -7.17 -34.98 9.11
C THR A 166 -6.83 -33.79 8.19
N ALA A 167 -6.41 -34.06 6.96
CA ALA A 167 -6.22 -33.06 5.91
C ALA A 167 -7.25 -33.25 4.78
N ALA A 168 -7.82 -32.16 4.24
CA ALA A 168 -8.28 -32.04 2.85
C ALA A 168 -8.72 -30.60 2.52
N GLY A 169 -8.32 -30.08 1.34
CA GLY A 169 -9.17 -29.18 0.56
C GLY A 169 -9.25 -27.69 0.92
N ALA A 170 -8.14 -26.95 0.89
CA ALA A 170 -8.17 -25.50 0.68
C ALA A 170 -7.29 -25.12 -0.51
N GLY A 171 -7.90 -24.61 -1.58
CA GLY A 171 -7.20 -24.24 -2.82
C GLY A 171 -6.15 -23.16 -2.60
N LYS A 172 -5.03 -23.24 -3.35
CA LYS A 172 -3.88 -22.33 -3.24
C LYS A 172 -4.29 -20.86 -3.30
N ALA A 173 -4.36 -20.21 -2.15
CA ALA A 173 -4.44 -18.75 -2.07
C ALA A 173 -3.21 -18.16 -2.76
N SER A 174 -3.42 -17.18 -3.64
CA SER A 174 -2.36 -16.56 -4.43
C SER A 174 -1.45 -15.71 -3.55
N GLN A 175 -0.38 -16.35 -3.06
CA GLN A 175 0.75 -15.66 -2.45
C GLN A 175 1.30 -14.64 -3.44
N LEU A 176 1.22 -13.35 -3.07
CA LEU A 176 2.13 -12.36 -3.65
C LEU A 176 3.52 -12.74 -3.15
N PRO A 177 4.52 -12.93 -4.04
CA PRO A 177 5.83 -13.40 -3.61
C PRO A 177 6.50 -12.34 -2.74
N GLU A 178 6.83 -12.72 -1.50
CA GLU A 178 7.73 -11.97 -0.62
C GLU A 178 9.16 -12.11 -1.17
N GLY A 179 9.45 -11.33 -2.22
CA GLY A 179 10.73 -11.27 -2.89
C GLY A 179 11.46 -9.96 -2.58
N LYS A 180 12.80 -9.99 -2.62
CA LYS A 180 13.65 -8.80 -2.49
C LYS A 180 13.20 -7.73 -3.50
N HIS A 181 12.78 -6.57 -3.01
CA HIS A 181 12.40 -5.44 -3.86
C HIS A 181 13.66 -4.75 -4.40
N LYS A 182 13.81 -4.68 -5.72
CA LYS A 182 14.96 -4.05 -6.39
C LYS A 182 14.53 -2.79 -7.12
N VAL A 183 15.13 -1.64 -6.83
CA VAL A 183 14.94 -0.43 -7.65
C VAL A 183 15.60 -0.67 -9.02
N LEU A 184 14.80 -0.58 -10.08
CA LEU A 184 15.23 -0.75 -11.48
C LEU A 184 15.78 0.55 -12.08
N GLY A 185 15.32 1.69 -11.58
CA GLY A 185 15.71 3.01 -12.06
C GLY A 185 14.60 4.03 -11.88
N GLN A 186 14.75 5.18 -12.55
CA GLN A 186 13.83 6.31 -12.45
C GLN A 186 13.63 7.02 -13.79
N SER A 187 12.53 7.78 -13.90
CA SER A 187 12.24 8.64 -15.04
C SER A 187 11.71 9.99 -14.57
N VAL A 188 12.29 11.09 -15.06
CA VAL A 188 11.79 12.44 -14.80
C VAL A 188 10.61 12.73 -15.73
N LEU A 189 9.53 13.29 -15.20
CA LEU A 189 8.35 13.65 -15.98
C LEU A 189 8.52 15.02 -16.64
N SER A 190 8.58 15.06 -17.97
CA SER A 190 8.42 16.30 -18.73
C SER A 190 6.95 16.72 -18.83
N GLY A 191 6.68 17.98 -19.19
CA GLY A 191 5.33 18.45 -19.48
C GLY A 191 4.69 17.70 -20.66
N GLY A 192 5.51 17.19 -21.59
CA GLY A 192 5.09 16.28 -22.65
C GLY A 192 4.60 14.93 -22.14
N ASN A 193 5.19 14.40 -21.05
CA ASN A 193 4.74 13.19 -20.36
C ASN A 193 3.36 13.40 -19.73
N ILE A 194 3.21 14.49 -18.95
CA ILE A 194 1.96 14.85 -18.26
C ILE A 194 0.81 15.06 -19.26
N ARG A 195 1.00 15.93 -20.27
CA ARG A 195 -0.03 16.23 -21.29
C ARG A 195 -0.49 14.97 -22.05
N ASN A 196 0.44 14.08 -22.39
CA ASN A 196 0.17 12.91 -23.23
C ASN A 196 0.04 11.59 -22.45
N ASN A 197 -0.06 11.64 -21.13
CA ASN A 197 -0.29 10.49 -20.23
C ASN A 197 0.64 9.29 -20.51
N HIS A 198 1.94 9.53 -20.60
CA HIS A 198 2.94 8.46 -20.77
C HIS A 198 4.19 8.75 -19.94
N ILE A 199 4.89 7.69 -19.50
CA ILE A 199 6.18 7.80 -18.81
C ILE A 199 7.25 7.32 -19.79
N LYS A 200 8.37 8.05 -19.90
CA LYS A 200 9.49 7.66 -20.76
C LYS A 200 10.34 6.61 -20.05
N LEU A 201 10.62 5.50 -20.73
CA LEU A 201 11.38 4.36 -20.20
C LEU A 201 12.81 4.29 -20.72
N SER A 202 13.21 5.18 -21.63
CA SER A 202 14.55 5.22 -22.23
C SER A 202 15.71 5.09 -21.21
N PRO A 203 15.68 5.74 -20.02
CA PRO A 203 16.74 5.56 -19.01
C PRO A 203 16.84 4.15 -18.42
N LEU A 204 15.76 3.36 -18.46
CA LEU A 204 15.63 2.06 -17.80
C LEU A 204 15.29 0.90 -18.75
N MET A 205 15.36 1.10 -20.07
CA MET A 205 15.13 0.01 -21.05
C MET A 205 16.07 -1.19 -20.84
N HIS A 206 17.29 -0.94 -20.37
CA HIS A 206 18.29 -1.97 -20.05
C HIS A 206 17.92 -2.84 -18.84
N ALA A 207 17.01 -2.38 -17.98
CA ALA A 207 16.60 -3.07 -16.76
C ALA A 207 15.38 -4.00 -16.97
N PHE A 208 14.75 -3.96 -18.15
CA PHE A 208 13.60 -4.82 -18.47
C PHE A 208 14.01 -6.06 -19.29
N PRO A 209 13.39 -7.23 -19.04
CA PRO A 209 13.56 -8.40 -19.91
C PRO A 209 13.14 -8.11 -21.36
N ARG A 210 13.86 -8.65 -22.35
CA ARG A 210 13.48 -8.49 -23.77
C ARG A 210 12.07 -9.01 -24.09
N GLU A 211 11.59 -10.01 -23.35
CA GLU A 211 10.26 -10.62 -23.52
C GLU A 211 9.08 -9.67 -23.30
N VAL A 212 9.29 -8.52 -22.63
CA VAL A 212 8.24 -7.50 -22.39
C VAL A 212 8.40 -6.25 -23.28
N ILE A 213 9.33 -6.29 -24.23
CA ILE A 213 9.62 -5.19 -25.16
C ILE A 213 9.18 -5.62 -26.57
N GLY A 214 8.12 -4.97 -27.06
CA GLY A 214 7.56 -5.19 -28.40
C GLY A 214 7.96 -4.07 -29.37
N GLY A 215 7.44 -4.15 -30.59
CA GLY A 215 7.61 -3.15 -31.63
C GLY A 215 6.68 -1.94 -31.50
N SER A 216 6.61 -1.22 -32.61
CA SER A 216 6.03 0.12 -32.79
C SER A 216 4.51 0.20 -32.64
N ASN A 217 3.82 -0.94 -32.77
CA ASN A 217 2.36 -1.01 -32.87
C ASN A 217 1.79 -2.24 -32.15
N LYS A 218 0.45 -2.37 -32.07
CA LYS A 218 -0.22 -3.42 -31.30
C LYS A 218 -0.07 -4.83 -31.90
N ALA A 219 0.13 -4.97 -33.21
CA ALA A 219 0.39 -6.28 -33.83
C ALA A 219 1.80 -6.78 -33.48
N GLU A 220 2.73 -5.86 -33.22
CA GLU A 220 4.09 -6.13 -32.73
C GLU A 220 4.18 -6.12 -31.19
N ALA A 221 3.09 -6.45 -30.47
CA ALA A 221 3.12 -6.52 -29.01
C ALA A 221 4.14 -7.56 -28.51
N ALA A 222 4.75 -7.31 -27.35
CA ALA A 222 5.71 -8.24 -26.76
C ALA A 222 5.05 -9.59 -26.40
N PRO A 223 5.80 -10.71 -26.40
CA PRO A 223 5.26 -12.02 -26.03
C PRO A 223 4.84 -12.12 -24.56
N ARG A 224 5.20 -11.17 -23.69
CA ARG A 224 4.75 -11.09 -22.29
C ARG A 224 4.38 -9.67 -21.85
N ASP A 225 3.36 -9.59 -21.00
CA ASP A 225 2.99 -8.38 -20.25
C ASP A 225 3.78 -8.26 -18.95
N LEU A 226 4.14 -7.03 -18.58
CA LEU A 226 4.40 -6.65 -17.21
C LEU A 226 3.09 -6.46 -16.43
N THR A 227 3.07 -6.87 -15.17
CA THR A 227 2.03 -6.46 -14.21
C THR A 227 2.54 -5.24 -13.41
N ILE A 228 1.81 -4.13 -13.48
CA ILE A 228 2.16 -2.85 -12.86
C ILE A 228 1.30 -2.58 -11.61
N ASP A 229 1.93 -2.52 -10.45
CA ASP A 229 1.33 -1.95 -9.24
C ASP A 229 1.66 -0.46 -9.11
N TRP A 230 0.72 0.36 -9.55
CA TRP A 230 0.76 1.83 -9.49
C TRP A 230 0.05 2.40 -8.24
N GLY A 231 -0.29 1.55 -7.25
CA GLY A 231 -1.03 1.94 -6.05
C GLY A 231 -2.53 2.19 -6.25
N GLY A 232 -3.06 1.89 -7.43
CA GLY A 232 -4.50 1.94 -7.72
C GLY A 232 -5.28 0.80 -7.08
N PRO A 233 -6.62 0.76 -7.30
CA PRO A 233 -7.46 -0.33 -6.83
C PRO A 233 -7.16 -1.66 -7.55
N GLU A 234 -6.66 -1.60 -8.78
CA GLU A 234 -6.34 -2.75 -9.65
C GLU A 234 -4.95 -2.55 -10.27
N THR A 235 -4.19 -3.64 -10.44
CA THR A 235 -2.92 -3.61 -11.19
C THR A 235 -3.17 -3.53 -12.69
N ALA A 236 -2.30 -2.83 -13.43
CA ALA A 236 -2.36 -2.83 -14.89
C ALA A 236 -1.55 -3.99 -15.49
N LYS A 237 -1.91 -4.40 -16.72
CA LYS A 237 -1.07 -5.28 -17.57
C LYS A 237 -0.69 -4.52 -18.84
N THR A 238 0.58 -4.61 -19.24
CA THR A 238 1.10 -3.94 -20.45
C THR A 238 2.47 -4.47 -20.84
N ASP A 239 2.75 -4.48 -22.14
CA ASP A 239 4.10 -4.51 -22.68
C ASP A 239 4.68 -3.08 -22.85
N ILE A 240 5.91 -3.02 -23.33
CA ILE A 240 6.64 -1.80 -23.66
C ILE A 240 6.75 -1.68 -25.19
N ASP A 241 6.37 -0.53 -25.73
CA ASP A 241 6.72 -0.12 -27.10
C ASP A 241 8.21 0.24 -27.11
N GLY A 242 9.04 -0.65 -27.65
CA GLY A 242 10.49 -0.51 -27.65
C GLY A 242 10.97 0.71 -28.45
N THR A 243 10.34 0.97 -29.60
CA THR A 243 10.66 2.09 -30.49
C THR A 243 10.42 3.44 -29.82
N LYS A 244 9.32 3.59 -29.08
CA LYS A 244 8.97 4.84 -28.38
C LYS A 244 9.52 4.90 -26.94
N SER A 245 9.97 3.76 -26.42
CA SER A 245 10.36 3.52 -25.02
C SER A 245 9.29 3.99 -24.04
N ILE A 246 8.07 3.46 -24.17
CA ILE A 246 6.92 3.77 -23.29
C ILE A 246 6.09 2.51 -23.03
N PHE A 247 5.34 2.46 -21.92
CA PHE A 247 4.29 1.45 -21.76
C PHE A 247 3.22 1.62 -22.84
N ARG A 248 2.80 0.52 -23.47
CA ARG A 248 1.80 0.55 -24.55
C ARG A 248 0.42 0.93 -24.00
N ALA A 249 0.00 0.35 -22.88
CA ALA A 249 -1.23 0.72 -22.21
C ALA A 249 -1.05 2.00 -21.36
N ARG A 250 -1.64 3.11 -21.81
CA ARG A 250 -1.55 4.43 -21.15
C ARG A 250 -2.69 4.76 -20.16
N GLY A 251 -3.77 3.97 -20.15
CA GLY A 251 -4.96 4.25 -19.32
C GLY A 251 -4.67 4.29 -17.82
N TRP A 252 -3.80 3.41 -17.33
CA TRP A 252 -3.37 3.41 -15.93
C TRP A 252 -2.44 4.59 -15.61
N VAL A 253 -1.59 5.02 -16.55
CA VAL A 253 -0.68 6.17 -16.37
C VAL A 253 -1.47 7.45 -16.10
N ARG A 254 -2.57 7.67 -16.85
CA ARG A 254 -3.50 8.79 -16.61
C ARG A 254 -4.07 8.76 -15.19
N ARG A 255 -4.52 7.58 -14.72
CA ARG A 255 -5.08 7.42 -13.37
C ARG A 255 -4.02 7.61 -12.28
N PHE A 256 -2.80 7.10 -12.51
CA PHE A 256 -1.64 7.28 -11.65
C PHE A 256 -1.32 8.77 -11.48
N PHE A 257 -1.10 9.52 -12.57
CA PHE A 257 -0.83 10.96 -12.53
C PHE A 257 -1.93 11.75 -11.81
N ALA A 258 -3.21 11.46 -12.09
CA ALA A 258 -4.33 12.13 -11.44
C ALA A 258 -4.43 11.82 -9.94
N THR A 259 -4.10 10.59 -9.52
CA THR A 259 -4.19 10.16 -8.11
C THR A 259 -3.01 10.66 -7.28
N SER A 260 -1.80 10.68 -7.86
CA SER A 260 -0.59 11.19 -7.20
C SER A 260 -0.46 12.72 -7.27
N GLY A 261 -1.24 13.37 -8.14
CA GLY A 261 -1.10 14.81 -8.44
C GLY A 261 0.23 15.14 -9.11
N ALA A 262 0.66 14.30 -10.06
CA ALA A 262 1.95 14.39 -10.72
C ALA A 262 2.11 15.68 -11.55
N ARG A 263 3.31 16.23 -11.53
CA ARG A 263 3.70 17.48 -12.20
C ARG A 263 4.93 17.27 -13.08
N GLU A 264 5.21 18.27 -13.91
CA GLU A 264 6.50 18.37 -14.59
C GLU A 264 7.64 18.49 -13.56
N ASN A 265 8.77 17.85 -13.85
CA ASN A 265 9.94 17.65 -12.99
C ASN A 265 9.77 16.70 -11.78
N ASP A 266 8.60 16.12 -11.54
CA ASP A 266 8.47 14.99 -10.62
C ASP A 266 9.18 13.74 -11.18
N VAL A 267 9.59 12.83 -10.28
CA VAL A 267 10.35 11.62 -10.63
C VAL A 267 9.46 10.39 -10.41
N VAL A 268 9.43 9.48 -11.38
CA VAL A 268 8.82 8.16 -11.22
C VAL A 268 9.91 7.12 -10.95
N ILE A 269 9.86 6.50 -9.77
CA ILE A 269 10.73 5.39 -9.35
C ILE A 269 10.09 4.07 -9.75
N PHE A 270 10.91 3.15 -10.28
CA PHE A 270 10.50 1.81 -10.70
C PHE A 270 11.15 0.76 -9.79
N THR A 271 10.34 -0.13 -9.21
CA THR A 271 10.79 -1.19 -8.30
C THR A 271 10.29 -2.55 -8.78
N GLU A 272 11.17 -3.49 -9.04
CA GLU A 272 10.83 -4.89 -9.28
C GLU A 272 10.27 -5.54 -8.02
N THR A 273 9.16 -6.27 -8.17
CA THR A 273 8.48 -6.99 -7.09
C THR A 273 8.27 -8.47 -7.43
N GLY A 274 9.18 -9.03 -8.23
CA GLY A 274 9.15 -10.41 -8.72
C GLY A 274 9.04 -10.50 -10.25
N PRO A 275 9.10 -11.72 -10.82
CA PRO A 275 9.16 -11.93 -12.25
C PRO A 275 8.01 -11.24 -13.01
N TYR A 276 8.35 -10.37 -13.95
CA TYR A 276 7.42 -9.56 -14.76
C TYR A 276 6.45 -8.70 -13.93
N ARG A 277 6.80 -8.37 -12.69
CA ARG A 277 6.00 -7.55 -11.77
C ARG A 277 6.82 -6.37 -11.29
N ILE A 278 6.30 -5.17 -11.50
CA ILE A 278 6.92 -3.94 -11.00
C ILE A 278 5.89 -3.10 -10.24
N SER A 279 6.38 -2.28 -9.31
CA SER A 279 5.65 -1.16 -8.76
C SER A 279 6.27 0.15 -9.24
N VAL A 280 5.43 1.17 -9.42
CA VAL A 280 5.86 2.52 -9.79
C VAL A 280 5.45 3.50 -8.71
N ARG A 281 6.34 4.42 -8.32
CA ARG A 281 6.11 5.45 -7.29
C ARG A 281 6.40 6.83 -7.82
N LEU A 282 5.57 7.81 -7.50
CA LEU A 282 5.90 9.22 -7.73
C LEU A 282 6.67 9.77 -6.52
N GLU A 283 7.81 10.39 -6.77
CA GLU A 283 8.56 11.22 -5.82
C GLU A 283 8.62 12.65 -6.35
N ARG A 284 8.27 13.62 -5.51
CA ARG A 284 8.45 15.02 -5.87
C ARG A 284 9.91 15.39 -5.73
N ARG A 285 10.49 15.99 -6.76
CA ARG A 285 11.83 16.59 -6.67
C ARG A 285 11.79 17.63 -5.54
N LYS A 286 12.73 17.54 -4.59
CA LYS A 286 12.92 18.61 -3.60
C LYS A 286 13.17 19.91 -4.40
N PRO A 287 12.55 21.05 -4.05
CA PRO A 287 12.99 22.32 -4.63
C PRO A 287 14.47 22.48 -4.33
N GLU A 288 15.24 22.84 -5.35
CA GLU A 288 16.61 23.30 -5.15
C GLU A 288 16.53 24.60 -4.36
N LEU A 289 17.29 24.66 -3.26
CA LEU A 289 17.41 25.80 -2.35
C LEU A 289 18.36 26.86 -2.94
#